data_AF-D0N3M2-F1
#
_entry.id   AF-D0N3M2-F1
#
_cell.length_a   1.000
_cell.length_b   1.000
_cell.length_c   1.000
_cell.angle_alpha   90.00
_cell.angle_beta   90.00
_cell.angle_gamma   90.00
#
_symmetry.space_group_name_H-M   'P 1'
#
loop_
_entity.id
_entity.type
_entity.pdbx_description
1 polymer ?
#
loop_
_entity_poly.entity_id
_entity_poly.type
_entity_poly.pdbx_seq_one_letter_code
_entity_poly.pdbx_strand_id
1 'polypeptide(L)'
;MKVFDDIAIHCRLEQSFGLKKPGTAMRTRFTNLVNQYKADQCQSMRKSGTTEEYAEREVLLQNIVTLMNDWEDKEAQRKEEQTAKQRGIERSGELLPTDAATSSGRKNKITKRELDVVSNGITSALLEASEDEKAKYQYKMQRLQFEREQEDQKRVHDAAEAEKRRAHELQLEDRRLQSDAARDKRMQEFILKVLEQQKQ
;
A
#
# COMPACT_ATOMS: atom_id res chain seq x y z
N MET A 1 -24.98 -12.73 -2.47
CA MET A 1 -24.33 -11.53 -1.90
C MET A 1 -25.40 -10.48 -1.65
N LYS A 2 -25.78 -10.23 -0.39
CA LYS A 2 -26.82 -9.25 -0.02
C LYS A 2 -26.29 -7.83 0.22
N VAL A 3 -24.97 -7.68 0.34
CA VAL A 3 -24.32 -6.41 0.71
C VAL A 3 -24.73 -5.22 -0.17
N PHE A 4 -24.83 -5.42 -1.49
CA PHE A 4 -25.27 -4.32 -2.37
C PHE A 4 -26.76 -4.02 -2.29
N ASP A 5 -27.58 -4.99 -1.90
CA ASP A 5 -29.00 -4.75 -1.60
C ASP A 5 -29.14 -3.97 -0.30
N ASP A 6 -28.30 -4.27 0.70
CA ASP A 6 -28.24 -3.52 1.97
C ASP A 6 -27.79 -2.07 1.72
N ILE A 7 -26.74 -1.86 0.91
CA ILE A 7 -26.31 -0.51 0.49
C ILE A 7 -27.44 0.22 -0.24
N ALA A 8 -28.16 -0.46 -1.14
CA ALA A 8 -29.28 0.14 -1.85
C ALA A 8 -30.44 0.54 -0.92
N ILE A 9 -30.64 -0.19 0.19
CA ILE A 9 -31.60 0.19 1.23
C ILE A 9 -31.10 1.45 1.95
N HIS A 10 -29.83 1.49 2.38
CA HIS A 10 -29.26 2.66 3.05
C HIS A 10 -29.32 3.92 2.18
N CYS A 11 -28.91 3.84 0.90
CA CYS A 11 -28.99 4.96 -0.03
C CYS A 11 -30.43 5.45 -0.31
N ARG A 12 -31.43 4.60 -0.08
CA ARG A 12 -32.85 4.96 -0.21
C ARG A 12 -33.40 5.63 1.05
N LEU A 13 -32.95 5.19 2.22
CA LEU A 13 -33.35 5.73 3.52
C LEU A 13 -32.69 7.09 3.79
N GLU A 14 -31.48 7.30 3.26
CA GLU A 14 -30.75 8.55 3.40
C GLU A 14 -31.43 9.68 2.60
N GLN A 15 -32.00 10.65 3.31
CA GLN A 15 -32.87 11.69 2.75
C GLN A 15 -32.13 12.64 1.81
N SER A 16 -30.82 12.83 2.04
CA SER A 16 -29.93 13.63 1.19
C SER A 16 -29.51 12.91 -0.11
N PHE A 17 -29.57 11.58 -0.13
CA PHE A 17 -29.09 10.76 -1.25
C PHE A 17 -30.23 10.30 -2.17
N GLY A 18 -31.37 9.87 -1.58
CA GLY A 18 -32.62 9.61 -2.28
C GLY A 18 -32.54 8.61 -3.45
N LEU A 19 -31.49 7.78 -3.52
CA LEU A 19 -31.14 7.03 -4.73
C LEU A 19 -31.91 5.70 -4.78
N LYS A 20 -32.97 5.65 -5.59
CA LYS A 20 -33.84 4.47 -5.77
C LYS A 20 -33.31 3.47 -6.80
N LYS A 21 -32.09 2.96 -6.60
CA LYS A 21 -31.48 1.96 -7.49
C LYS A 21 -31.40 0.59 -6.81
N PRO A 22 -31.58 -0.53 -7.55
CA PRO A 22 -31.41 -1.87 -6.98
C PRO A 22 -29.92 -2.18 -6.74
N GLY A 23 -29.62 -3.10 -5.83
CA GLY A 23 -28.24 -3.48 -5.48
C GLY A 23 -27.41 -3.90 -6.69
N THR A 24 -28.01 -4.62 -7.65
CA THR A 24 -27.34 -5.00 -8.91
C THR A 24 -26.84 -3.78 -9.69
N ALA A 25 -27.62 -2.71 -9.79
CA ALA A 25 -27.22 -1.51 -10.50
C ALA A 25 -26.09 -0.77 -9.76
N MET A 26 -26.13 -0.77 -8.43
CA MET A 26 -25.05 -0.20 -7.60
C MET A 26 -23.75 -0.98 -7.75
N ARG A 27 -23.82 -2.31 -7.74
CA ARG A 27 -22.67 -3.19 -7.99
C ARG A 27 -22.05 -2.91 -9.35
N THR A 28 -22.84 -2.89 -10.41
CA THR A 28 -22.35 -2.58 -11.77
C THR A 28 -21.69 -1.21 -11.81
N ARG A 29 -22.29 -0.19 -11.19
CA ARG A 29 -21.70 1.15 -11.13
C ARG A 29 -20.38 1.17 -10.38
N PHE A 30 -20.31 0.50 -9.22
CA PHE A 30 -19.09 0.37 -8.43
C PHE A 30 -17.98 -0.30 -9.25
N THR A 31 -18.26 -1.45 -9.87
CA THR A 31 -17.30 -2.16 -10.72
C THR A 31 -16.79 -1.27 -11.86
N ASN A 32 -17.68 -0.55 -12.54
CA ASN A 32 -17.28 0.33 -13.63
C ASN A 32 -16.36 1.47 -13.13
N LEU A 33 -16.68 2.08 -11.98
CA LEU A 33 -15.86 3.14 -11.39
C LEU A 33 -14.46 2.66 -11.02
N VAL A 34 -14.36 1.49 -10.37
CA VAL A 34 -13.07 0.89 -10.00
C VAL A 34 -12.27 0.52 -11.24
N ASN A 35 -12.91 -0.07 -12.25
CA ASN A 35 -12.23 -0.48 -13.48
C ASN A 35 -11.71 0.71 -14.29
N GLN A 36 -12.53 1.77 -14.41
CA GLN A 36 -12.11 3.02 -15.05
C GLN A 36 -10.91 3.62 -14.31
N TYR A 37 -10.99 3.74 -12.98
CA TYR A 37 -9.90 4.24 -12.17
C TYR A 37 -8.59 3.46 -12.36
N LYS A 38 -8.66 2.11 -12.33
CA LYS A 38 -7.49 1.26 -12.58
C LYS A 38 -6.92 1.46 -14.00
N ALA A 39 -7.77 1.61 -15.01
CA ALA A 39 -7.35 1.87 -16.39
C ALA A 39 -6.71 3.26 -16.56
N ASP A 40 -7.29 4.28 -15.93
CA ASP A 40 -6.82 5.67 -15.99
C ASP A 40 -5.49 5.84 -15.26
N GLN A 41 -5.29 5.17 -14.10
CA GLN A 41 -3.97 5.08 -13.45
C GLN A 41 -2.90 4.47 -14.39
N CYS A 42 -3.26 3.44 -15.16
CA CYS A 42 -2.34 2.84 -16.13
C CYS A 42 -2.01 3.77 -17.32
N GLN A 43 -2.91 4.71 -17.66
CA GLN A 43 -2.73 5.67 -18.75
C GLN A 43 -2.04 6.97 -18.29
N SER A 44 -2.35 7.46 -17.09
CA SER A 44 -1.75 8.64 -16.45
C SER A 44 -0.25 8.42 -16.17
N MET A 45 0.13 7.24 -15.68
CA MET A 45 1.56 6.86 -15.58
C MET A 45 2.30 6.84 -16.94
N ARG A 46 1.58 6.71 -18.06
CA ARG A 46 2.16 6.73 -19.42
C ARG A 46 2.17 8.12 -20.04
N LYS A 47 1.40 9.08 -19.50
CA LYS A 47 1.23 10.44 -20.03
C LYS A 47 0.86 11.40 -18.90
N SER A 48 1.84 12.17 -18.44
CA SER A 48 1.74 13.62 -18.18
C SER A 48 2.32 14.09 -16.85
N GLY A 49 3.10 15.17 -16.94
CA GLY A 49 3.34 16.12 -15.87
C GLY A 49 2.42 17.34 -16.04
N THR A 50 1.14 17.19 -15.73
CA THR A 50 0.20 18.31 -15.61
C THR A 50 -0.71 18.12 -14.42
N THR A 51 -0.80 19.18 -13.62
CA THR A 51 -1.62 19.35 -12.42
C THR A 51 -3.08 19.58 -12.84
N GLU A 52 -3.96 18.62 -12.56
CA GLU A 52 -5.41 18.77 -12.69
C GLU A 52 -6.07 18.42 -11.35
N GLU A 53 -7.23 19.04 -11.07
CA GLU A 53 -7.94 19.02 -9.78
C GLU A 53 -8.35 17.61 -9.33
N TYR A 54 -7.45 16.91 -8.65
CA TYR A 54 -7.74 15.69 -7.94
C TYR A 54 -7.85 15.99 -6.46
N ALA A 55 -9.03 15.85 -5.86
CA ALA A 55 -9.11 15.98 -4.40
C ALA A 55 -9.84 14.83 -3.73
N GLU A 56 -11.10 14.56 -4.08
CA GLU A 56 -11.89 13.68 -3.21
C GLU A 56 -12.30 12.35 -3.86
N ARG A 57 -12.87 12.40 -5.06
CA ARG A 57 -13.32 11.18 -5.75
C ARG A 57 -12.17 10.22 -6.03
N GLU A 58 -11.03 10.75 -6.46
CA GLU A 58 -9.87 9.93 -6.83
C GLU A 58 -9.12 9.41 -5.62
N VAL A 59 -8.95 10.23 -4.60
CA VAL A 59 -8.38 9.80 -3.32
C VAL A 59 -9.27 8.72 -2.69
N LEU A 60 -10.58 8.87 -2.75
CA LEU A 60 -11.51 7.85 -2.26
C LEU A 60 -11.40 6.55 -3.07
N LEU A 61 -11.34 6.63 -4.40
CA LEU A 61 -11.17 5.45 -5.26
C LEU A 61 -9.81 4.78 -5.03
N GLN A 62 -8.74 5.54 -4.84
CA GLN A 62 -7.43 5.03 -4.47
C GLN A 62 -7.48 4.28 -3.15
N ASN A 63 -8.06 4.89 -2.11
CA ASN A 63 -8.18 4.27 -0.79
C ASN A 63 -9.00 2.98 -0.83
N ILE A 64 -10.11 2.97 -1.57
CA ILE A 64 -10.94 1.78 -1.77
C ILE A 64 -10.14 0.67 -2.46
N VAL A 65 -9.41 1.00 -3.54
CA VAL A 65 -8.59 0.02 -4.27
C VAL A 65 -7.47 -0.53 -3.39
N THR A 66 -6.77 0.32 -2.63
CA THR A 66 -5.74 -0.10 -1.67
C THR A 66 -6.32 -1.04 -0.64
N LEU A 67 -7.46 -0.70 -0.02
CA LEU A 67 -8.14 -1.58 0.94
C LEU A 67 -8.56 -2.92 0.34
N MET A 68 -9.01 -2.94 -0.92
CA MET A 68 -9.34 -4.18 -1.62
C MET A 68 -8.10 -5.07 -1.80
N ASN A 69 -6.99 -4.49 -2.25
CA ASN A 69 -5.74 -5.23 -2.45
C ASN A 69 -5.17 -5.74 -1.12
N ASP A 70 -5.14 -4.90 -0.08
CA ASP A 70 -4.66 -5.30 1.25
C ASP A 70 -5.47 -6.47 1.82
N TRP A 71 -6.78 -6.51 1.52
CA TRP A 71 -7.64 -7.61 1.93
C TRP A 71 -7.36 -8.89 1.13
N GLU A 72 -7.15 -8.77 -0.19
CA GLU A 72 -6.74 -9.89 -1.03
C GLU A 72 -5.39 -10.49 -0.58
N ASP A 73 -4.43 -9.65 -0.21
CA ASP A 73 -3.13 -10.08 0.31
C ASP A 73 -3.25 -10.79 1.66
N LYS A 74 -4.05 -10.25 2.58
CA LYS A 74 -4.34 -10.91 3.88
C LYS A 74 -5.05 -12.25 3.69
N GLU A 75 -5.96 -12.31 2.74
CA GLU A 75 -6.68 -13.53 2.40
C GLU A 75 -5.74 -14.59 1.81
N ALA A 76 -4.85 -14.18 0.90
CA ALA A 76 -3.83 -15.03 0.32
C ALA A 76 -2.86 -15.55 1.39
N GLN A 77 -2.36 -14.67 2.26
CA GLN A 77 -1.50 -15.04 3.38
C GLN A 77 -2.19 -16.05 4.32
N ARG A 78 -3.46 -15.84 4.66
CA ARG A 78 -4.21 -16.77 5.51
C ARG A 78 -4.37 -18.15 4.86
N LYS A 79 -4.62 -18.19 3.55
CA LYS A 79 -4.68 -19.45 2.80
C LYS A 79 -3.32 -20.12 2.76
N GLU A 80 -2.25 -19.36 2.52
CA GLU A 80 -0.89 -19.89 2.53
C GLU A 80 -0.54 -20.50 3.89
N GLU A 81 -0.81 -19.78 4.99
CA GLU A 81 -0.63 -20.28 6.36
C GLU A 81 -1.44 -21.55 6.64
N GLN A 82 -2.69 -21.64 6.15
CA GLN A 82 -3.47 -22.87 6.26
C GLN A 82 -2.84 -24.02 5.47
N THR A 83 -2.38 -23.78 4.25
CA THR A 83 -1.70 -24.82 3.47
C THR A 83 -0.35 -25.21 4.06
N ALA A 84 0.36 -24.29 4.70
CA ALA A 84 1.63 -24.55 5.38
C ALA A 84 1.40 -25.40 6.63
N LYS A 85 0.37 -25.10 7.43
CA LYS A 85 -0.04 -25.92 8.57
C LYS A 85 -0.45 -27.33 8.14
N GLN A 86 -1.23 -27.44 7.06
CA GLN A 86 -1.63 -28.73 6.50
C GLN A 86 -0.41 -29.54 6.04
N ARG A 87 0.52 -28.92 5.31
CA ARG A 87 1.78 -29.55 4.89
C ARG A 87 2.67 -29.94 6.09
N GLY A 88 2.67 -29.17 7.17
CA GLY A 88 3.38 -29.49 8.41
C GLY A 88 2.80 -30.72 9.12
N ILE A 89 1.47 -30.84 9.16
CA ILE A 89 0.79 -32.03 9.71
C ILE A 89 1.10 -33.26 8.86
N GLU A 90 1.06 -33.14 7.53
CA GLU A 90 1.39 -34.25 6.62
C GLU A 90 2.85 -34.70 6.76
N ARG A 91 3.81 -33.77 6.81
CA ARG A 91 5.22 -34.09 7.10
C ARG A 91 5.44 -34.70 8.48
N SER A 92 4.72 -34.24 9.50
CA SER A 92 4.79 -34.82 10.85
C SER A 92 4.13 -36.20 10.92
N GLY A 93 3.12 -36.48 10.09
CA GLY A 93 2.49 -37.80 9.98
C GLY A 93 3.36 -38.83 9.26
N GLU A 94 4.21 -38.39 8.35
CA GLU A 94 5.18 -39.25 7.63
C GLU A 94 6.39 -39.65 8.50
N LEU A 95 6.62 -38.95 9.62
CA LEU A 95 7.64 -39.28 10.62
C LEU A 95 7.17 -40.30 11.69
N LEU A 96 5.99 -40.90 11.53
CA LEU A 96 5.57 -42.06 12.33
C LEU A 96 5.88 -43.36 11.57
N PRO A 97 6.95 -44.09 11.90
CA PRO A 97 7.07 -45.48 11.50
C PRO A 97 5.83 -46.22 12.00
N THR A 98 5.13 -46.87 11.09
CA THR A 98 4.06 -47.82 11.37
C THR A 98 4.63 -49.06 12.07
N ASP A 99 5.00 -48.94 13.34
CA ASP A 99 5.24 -50.06 14.25
C ASP A 99 4.04 -50.22 15.18
N ALA A 100 2.85 -50.35 14.59
CA ALA A 100 1.60 -50.60 15.30
C ALA A 100 0.95 -51.91 14.83
N ALA A 101 1.71 -53.00 14.83
CA ALA A 101 1.15 -54.35 14.84
C ALA A 101 2.18 -55.36 15.36
N THR A 102 2.48 -55.37 16.66
CA THR A 102 2.74 -56.63 17.38
C THR A 102 2.81 -56.42 18.90
N SER A 103 1.99 -57.21 19.59
CA SER A 103 2.18 -57.73 20.96
C SER A 103 1.87 -56.85 22.17
N SER A 104 0.70 -57.15 22.75
CA SER A 104 0.52 -57.71 24.10
C SER A 104 1.12 -56.95 25.29
N GLY A 105 0.24 -56.51 26.18
CA GLY A 105 0.54 -55.71 27.35
C GLY A 105 1.64 -56.29 28.25
N ARG A 106 2.64 -55.45 28.54
CA ARG A 106 3.54 -55.58 29.70
C ARG A 106 3.87 -54.19 30.21
N LYS A 107 3.66 -54.00 31.52
CA LYS A 107 4.09 -52.82 32.27
C LYS A 107 5.62 -52.77 32.26
N ASN A 108 6.21 -51.99 31.36
CA ASN A 108 7.66 -51.81 31.31
C ASN A 108 8.09 -50.58 32.12
N LYS A 109 9.04 -50.83 33.01
CA LYS A 109 9.74 -49.84 33.82
C LYS A 109 10.66 -49.06 32.88
N ILE A 110 10.40 -47.75 32.71
CA ILE A 110 11.19 -46.85 31.86
C ILE A 110 12.67 -46.99 32.25
N THR A 111 13.50 -47.41 31.30
CA THR A 111 14.94 -47.55 31.55
C THR A 111 15.65 -46.23 31.22
N LYS A 112 16.77 -45.94 31.91
CA LYS A 112 17.53 -44.67 31.79
C LYS A 112 17.86 -44.25 30.35
N ARG A 113 17.95 -45.21 29.40
CA ARG A 113 18.18 -44.94 27.98
C ARG A 113 16.98 -44.34 27.26
N GLU A 114 15.75 -44.68 27.64
CA GLU A 114 14.53 -44.06 27.09
C GLU A 114 14.38 -42.61 27.56
N LEU A 115 14.78 -42.31 28.80
CA LEU A 115 14.82 -40.94 29.32
C LEU A 115 15.83 -40.05 28.59
N ASP A 116 17.01 -40.57 28.23
CA ASP A 116 18.01 -39.83 27.43
C ASP A 116 17.51 -39.54 26.01
N VAL A 117 16.85 -40.51 25.36
CA VAL A 117 16.28 -40.32 24.02
C VAL A 117 15.16 -39.28 24.04
N VAL A 118 14.27 -39.33 25.04
CA VAL A 118 13.20 -38.33 25.22
C VAL A 118 13.80 -36.94 25.55
N SER A 119 14.80 -36.88 26.42
CA SER A 119 15.47 -35.62 26.79
C SER A 119 16.20 -34.99 25.59
N ASN A 120 16.87 -35.79 24.78
CA ASN A 120 17.52 -35.32 23.55
C ASN A 120 16.49 -34.86 22.52
N GLY A 121 15.35 -35.55 22.39
CA GLY A 121 14.25 -35.13 21.51
C GLY A 121 13.65 -33.78 21.93
N ILE A 122 13.45 -33.55 23.23
CA ILE A 122 12.97 -32.26 23.75
C ILE A 122 13.99 -31.14 23.51
N THR A 123 15.28 -31.43 23.68
CA THR A 123 16.35 -30.45 23.48
C THR A 123 16.49 -30.05 22.01
N SER A 124 16.40 -31.01 21.09
CA SER A 124 16.40 -30.74 19.64
C SER A 124 15.16 -29.96 19.21
N ALA A 125 13.96 -30.30 19.71
CA ALA A 125 12.74 -29.56 19.39
C ALA A 125 12.78 -28.11 19.90
N LEU A 126 13.43 -27.87 21.06
CA LEU A 126 13.60 -26.53 21.61
C LEU A 126 14.61 -25.70 20.80
N LEU A 127 15.70 -26.32 20.32
CA LEU A 127 16.68 -25.70 19.43
C LEU A 127 16.06 -25.34 18.07
N GLU A 128 15.31 -26.26 17.48
CA GLU A 128 14.63 -26.03 16.19
C GLU A 128 13.56 -24.93 16.29
N ALA A 129 12.76 -24.93 17.37
CA ALA A 129 11.82 -23.84 17.65
C ALA A 129 12.52 -22.48 17.86
N SER A 130 13.75 -22.48 18.36
CA SER A 130 14.55 -21.25 18.54
C SER A 130 15.11 -20.71 17.22
N GLU A 131 15.40 -21.59 16.25
CA GLU A 131 15.86 -21.20 14.91
C GLU A 131 14.72 -20.62 14.06
N ASP A 132 13.51 -21.19 14.16
CA ASP A 132 12.31 -20.68 13.50
C ASP A 132 11.92 -19.27 14.00
N GLU A 133 11.98 -19.03 15.30
CA GLU A 133 11.72 -17.69 15.86
C GLU A 133 12.81 -16.67 15.46
N LYS A 134 14.07 -17.12 15.34
CA LYS A 134 15.16 -16.28 14.83
C LYS A 134 14.95 -15.90 13.37
N ALA A 135 14.54 -16.84 12.52
CA ALA A 135 14.23 -16.58 11.11
C ALA A 135 13.07 -15.60 10.95
N LYS A 136 12.01 -15.75 11.76
CA LYS A 136 10.86 -14.83 11.82
C LYS A 136 11.28 -13.42 12.25
N TYR A 137 12.16 -13.29 13.23
CA TYR A 137 12.69 -11.99 13.65
C TYR A 137 13.55 -11.33 12.56
N GLN A 138 14.39 -12.10 11.87
CA GLN A 138 15.17 -11.61 10.74
C GLN A 138 14.29 -11.11 9.59
N TYR A 139 13.27 -11.87 9.21
CA TYR A 139 12.31 -11.45 8.18
C TYR A 139 11.59 -10.15 8.57
N LYS A 140 11.13 -10.05 9.84
CA LYS A 140 10.49 -8.83 10.34
C LYS A 140 11.43 -7.62 10.29
N MET A 141 12.71 -7.82 10.57
CA MET A 141 13.72 -6.76 10.50
C MET A 141 13.95 -6.30 9.06
N GLN A 142 14.10 -7.24 8.11
CA GLN A 142 14.26 -6.94 6.69
C GLN A 142 13.04 -6.23 6.12
N ARG A 143 11.83 -6.66 6.48
CA ARG A 143 10.60 -6.00 6.05
C ARG A 143 10.51 -4.56 6.55
N LEU A 144 10.86 -4.34 7.81
CA LEU A 144 10.90 -2.99 8.40
C LEU A 144 11.96 -2.10 7.75
N GLN A 145 13.10 -2.66 7.35
CA GLN A 145 14.12 -1.93 6.59
C GLN A 145 13.59 -1.53 5.21
N PHE A 146 12.96 -2.47 4.50
CA PHE A 146 12.37 -2.21 3.19
C PHE A 146 11.27 -1.14 3.25
N GLU A 147 10.38 -1.19 4.25
CA GLU A 147 9.35 -0.17 4.48
C GLU A 147 9.98 1.22 4.70
N ARG A 148 11.02 1.32 5.55
CA ARG A 148 11.75 2.57 5.76
C ARG A 148 12.40 3.11 4.50
N GLU A 149 13.05 2.25 3.71
CA GLU A 149 13.70 2.65 2.46
C GLU A 149 12.69 3.17 1.44
N GLN A 150 11.50 2.57 1.34
CA GLN A 150 10.44 3.08 0.49
C GLN A 150 9.92 4.45 0.94
N GLU A 151 9.71 4.64 2.25
CA GLU A 151 9.31 5.94 2.79
C GLU A 151 10.37 7.02 2.54
N ASP A 152 11.64 6.69 2.70
CA ASP A 152 12.76 7.59 2.42
C ASP A 152 12.81 7.94 0.91
N GLN A 153 12.66 6.95 0.02
CA GLN A 153 12.60 7.18 -1.43
C GLN A 153 11.42 8.08 -1.80
N LYS A 154 10.25 7.86 -1.21
CA LYS A 154 9.07 8.71 -1.41
C LYS A 154 9.34 10.13 -0.92
N ARG A 155 9.89 10.29 0.28
CA ARG A 155 10.26 11.61 0.83
C ARG A 155 11.25 12.36 -0.06
N VAL A 156 12.25 11.67 -0.60
CA VAL A 156 13.23 12.26 -1.53
C VAL A 156 12.57 12.68 -2.85
N HIS A 157 11.72 11.82 -3.42
CA HIS A 157 11.00 12.14 -4.64
C HIS A 157 10.10 13.37 -4.46
N ASP A 158 9.31 13.40 -3.38
CA ASP A 158 8.40 14.50 -3.07
C ASP A 158 9.16 15.81 -2.82
N ALA A 159 10.31 15.74 -2.13
CA ALA A 159 11.18 16.89 -1.90
C ALA A 159 11.78 17.44 -3.21
N ALA A 160 12.25 16.56 -4.10
CA ALA A 160 12.80 16.94 -5.40
C ALA A 160 11.72 17.56 -6.31
N GLU A 161 10.50 17.03 -6.28
CA GLU A 161 9.39 17.58 -7.03
C GLU A 161 8.96 18.95 -6.48
N ALA A 162 8.91 19.11 -5.16
CA ALA A 162 8.66 20.40 -4.52
C ALA A 162 9.74 21.45 -4.86
N GLU A 163 11.01 21.04 -4.94
CA GLU A 163 12.10 21.92 -5.37
C GLU A 163 11.96 22.37 -6.82
N LYS A 164 11.60 21.46 -7.74
CA LYS A 164 11.31 21.81 -9.13
C LYS A 164 10.16 22.82 -9.24
N ARG A 165 9.10 22.64 -8.44
CA ARG A 165 7.97 23.60 -8.37
C ARG A 165 8.44 24.98 -7.91
N ARG A 166 9.21 25.05 -6.82
CA ARG A 166 9.78 26.33 -6.32
C ARG A 166 10.68 27.01 -7.34
N ALA A 167 11.55 26.25 -8.02
CA ALA A 167 12.44 26.79 -9.03
C ALA A 167 11.66 27.38 -10.22
N HIS A 168 10.61 26.69 -10.67
CA HIS A 168 9.73 27.17 -11.73
C HIS A 168 8.97 28.44 -11.34
N GLU A 169 8.46 28.51 -10.10
CA GLU A 169 7.81 29.71 -9.57
C GLU A 169 8.75 30.92 -9.54
N LEU A 170 9.97 30.72 -9.05
CA LEU A 170 10.99 31.77 -9.00
C LEU A 170 11.35 32.28 -10.40
N GLN A 171 11.41 31.39 -11.40
CA GLN A 171 11.68 31.76 -12.78
C GLN A 171 10.55 32.62 -13.39
N LEU A 172 9.29 32.30 -13.06
CA LEU A 172 8.14 33.11 -13.49
C LEU A 172 8.14 34.49 -12.84
N GLU A 173 8.49 34.57 -11.55
CA GLU A 173 8.60 35.82 -10.81
C GLU A 173 9.71 36.71 -11.36
N ASP A 174 10.90 36.15 -11.61
CA ASP A 174 12.02 36.88 -12.22
C ASP A 174 11.63 37.47 -13.59
N ARG A 175 10.97 36.66 -14.44
CA ARG A 175 10.47 37.15 -15.72
C ARG A 175 9.45 38.29 -15.57
N ARG A 176 8.59 38.22 -14.54
CA ARG A 176 7.61 39.28 -14.26
C ARG A 176 8.32 40.55 -13.81
N LEU A 177 9.30 40.44 -12.92
CA LEU A 177 10.10 41.54 -12.42
C LEU A 177 10.89 42.22 -13.54
N GLN A 178 11.48 41.44 -14.46
CA GLN A 178 12.16 41.97 -15.64
C GLN A 178 11.22 42.73 -16.58
N SER A 179 10.00 42.22 -16.80
CA SER A 179 8.98 42.88 -17.61
C SER A 179 8.53 44.20 -16.99
N ASP A 180 8.29 44.22 -15.68
CA ASP A 180 7.93 45.42 -14.93
C ASP A 180 9.07 46.45 -14.94
N ALA A 181 10.32 46.03 -14.67
CA ALA A 181 11.49 46.89 -14.76
C ALA A 181 11.68 47.49 -16.17
N ALA A 182 11.44 46.69 -17.22
CA ALA A 182 11.50 47.19 -18.60
C ALA A 182 10.38 48.20 -18.90
N ARG A 183 9.17 48.01 -18.36
CA ARG A 183 8.07 48.98 -18.47
C ARG A 183 8.43 50.28 -17.77
N ASP A 184 8.96 50.20 -16.56
CA ASP A 184 9.32 51.36 -15.75
C ASP A 184 10.47 52.14 -16.40
N LYS A 185 11.46 51.44 -16.96
CA LYS A 185 12.53 52.07 -17.74
C LYS A 185 11.99 52.85 -18.95
N ARG A 186 11.08 52.24 -19.74
CA ARG A 186 10.44 52.93 -20.88
C ARG A 186 9.65 54.16 -20.43
N MET A 187 8.96 54.08 -19.29
CA MET A 187 8.23 55.20 -18.72
C MET A 187 9.17 56.33 -18.27
N GLN A 188 10.27 55.99 -17.58
CA GLN A 188 11.28 56.98 -17.17
C GLN A 188 11.90 57.68 -18.39
N GLU A 189 12.29 56.91 -19.42
CA GLU A 189 12.82 57.46 -20.68
C GLU A 189 11.80 58.38 -21.37
N PHE A 190 10.52 58.02 -21.36
CA PHE A 190 9.45 58.86 -21.90
C PHE A 190 9.31 60.18 -21.12
N ILE A 191 9.25 60.13 -19.79
CA ILE A 191 9.14 61.32 -18.94
C ILE A 191 10.34 62.26 -19.16
N LEU A 192 11.56 61.71 -19.22
CA LEU A 192 12.76 62.50 -19.48
C LEU A 192 12.69 63.24 -20.83
N LYS A 193 12.24 62.58 -21.90
CA LYS A 193 12.05 63.20 -23.22
C LYS A 193 11.01 64.33 -23.20
N VAL A 194 9.90 64.13 -22.50
CA VAL A 194 8.85 65.17 -22.35
C VAL A 194 9.40 66.40 -21.63
N LEU A 195 10.16 66.19 -20.55
CA LEU A 195 10.78 67.28 -19.79
C LEU A 195 11.84 68.04 -20.59
N GLU A 196 12.61 67.36 -21.45
CA GLU A 196 13.54 68.02 -22.37
C GLU A 196 12.82 68.90 -23.39
N GLN A 197 11.71 68.42 -23.96
CA GLN A 197 10.91 69.19 -24.92
C GLN A 197 10.25 70.43 -24.31
N GLN A 198 9.90 70.39 -23.02
CA GLN A 198 9.33 71.56 -22.31
C GLN A 198 10.36 72.63 -21.91
N LYS A 199 11.66 72.35 -22.07
CA LYS A 199 12.74 73.31 -21.80
C LYS A 199 13.20 74.08 -23.05
N GLN A 200 12.69 73.73 -24.23
CA GLN A 200 12.85 74.50 -25.47
C GLN A 200 11.70 75.49 -25.64
#